data_AF-A0A1W9S3G5-F1
#
_entry.id   AF-A0A1W9S3G5-F1
#
_cell.length_a   1.000
_cell.length_b   1.000
_cell.length_c   1.000
_cell.angle_alpha   90.00
_cell.angle_beta   90.00
_cell.angle_gamma   90.00
#
_symmetry.space_group_name_H-M   'P 1'
#
loop_
_entity.id
_entity.type
_entity.pdbx_description
1 polymer ?
#
loop_
_entity_poly.entity_id
_entity_poly.type
_entity_poly.pdbx_seq_one_letter_code
_entity_poly.pdbx_strand_id
1 'polypeptide(L)'
;MFLLNNELRFPLVDRLYIGFPFGSINFQAIRGALFFDAGKAWDEEVDNHLEGSFGFGIRVSLGYVTVLRFDFARRTDFRSVENGFKFDFFFGWNY
;
A
#
# COMPACT_ATOMS: atom_id res chain seq x y z
N MET A 1 10.13 9.19 18.70
CA MET A 1 9.99 8.57 17.37
C MET A 1 9.57 9.62 16.35
N PHE A 2 10.04 9.52 15.10
CA PHE A 2 9.47 10.24 13.96
C PHE A 2 9.09 9.27 12.84
N LEU A 3 8.10 9.67 12.04
CA LEU A 3 7.59 8.94 10.88
C LEU A 3 7.29 9.93 9.75
N LEU A 4 7.67 9.57 8.54
CA LEU A 4 7.41 10.32 7.32
C LEU A 4 6.93 9.34 6.26
N ASN A 5 5.80 9.63 5.65
CA ASN A 5 5.22 8.87 4.55
C ASN A 5 4.95 9.85 3.40
N ASN A 6 5.40 9.49 2.20
CA ASN A 6 5.01 10.14 0.96
C ASN A 6 4.31 9.11 0.09
N GLU A 7 3.09 9.43 -0.32
CA GLU A 7 2.28 8.56 -1.16
C GLU A 7 1.75 9.30 -2.37
N LEU A 8 2.12 8.81 -3.56
CA LEU A 8 1.59 9.26 -4.82
C LEU A 8 0.46 8.33 -5.26
N ARG A 9 -0.78 8.83 -5.23
CA ARG A 9 -1.97 8.11 -5.71
C ARG A 9 -2.31 8.52 -7.13
N PHE A 10 -2.72 7.55 -7.95
CA PHE A 10 -3.13 7.81 -9.33
C PHE A 10 -4.27 6.87 -9.77
N PRO A 11 -5.10 7.29 -10.74
CA PRO A 11 -6.08 6.40 -11.35
C PRO A 11 -5.38 5.27 -12.10
N LEU A 12 -5.67 4.02 -11.74
CA LEU A 12 -5.12 2.85 -12.43
C LEU A 12 -6.14 2.27 -13.42
N VAL A 13 -7.34 1.93 -12.93
CA VAL A 13 -8.47 1.49 -13.75
C VAL A 13 -9.75 2.09 -13.19
N ASP A 14 -10.46 2.90 -13.96
CA ASP A 14 -11.70 3.52 -13.48
C ASP A 14 -12.86 2.53 -13.39
N ARG A 15 -12.94 1.58 -14.32
CA ARG A 15 -13.96 0.55 -14.34
C ARG A 15 -13.42 -0.73 -14.96
N LEU A 16 -13.53 -1.84 -14.23
CA LEU A 16 -13.22 -3.19 -14.70
C LEU A 16 -14.50 -4.02 -14.63
N TYR A 17 -15.02 -4.38 -15.81
CA TYR A 17 -16.19 -5.23 -15.94
C TYR A 17 -15.76 -6.63 -16.37
N ILE A 18 -16.08 -7.63 -15.56
CA ILE A 18 -15.78 -9.03 -15.83
C ILE A 18 -17.10 -9.76 -16.04
N GLY A 19 -17.31 -10.25 -17.26
CA GLY A 19 -18.48 -11.03 -17.65
C GLY A 19 -18.28 -12.52 -17.40
N PHE A 20 -19.28 -13.16 -16.82
CA PHE A 20 -19.36 -14.61 -16.60
C PHE A 20 -20.65 -15.15 -17.26
N PRO A 21 -20.74 -16.47 -17.55
CA PRO A 21 -21.95 -17.06 -18.13
C PRO A 21 -23.24 -16.87 -17.30
N PHE A 22 -23.11 -16.53 -16.01
CA PHE A 22 -24.19 -16.40 -15.04
C PHE A 22 -24.35 -14.97 -14.48
N GLY A 23 -23.65 -13.98 -15.03
CA GLY A 23 -23.73 -12.60 -14.54
C GLY A 23 -22.44 -11.83 -14.76
N SER A 24 -22.29 -10.69 -14.10
CA SER A 24 -21.09 -9.86 -14.21
C SER A 24 -20.69 -9.25 -12.89
N ILE A 25 -19.39 -9.00 -12.76
CA ILE A 25 -18.80 -8.30 -11.62
C ILE A 25 -18.23 -6.98 -12.15
N ASN A 26 -18.53 -5.88 -11.46
CA ASN A 26 -18.07 -4.55 -11.79
C ASN A 26 -17.22 -3.99 -10.65
N PHE A 27 -15.92 -3.84 -10.88
CA PHE A 27 -15.03 -3.11 -9.98
C PHE A 27 -14.90 -1.68 -10.47
N GLN A 28 -15.07 -0.73 -9.56
CA GLN A 28 -14.95 0.69 -9.87
C GLN A 28 -13.84 1.31 -9.04
N ALA A 29 -13.28 2.41 -9.57
CA ALA A 29 -12.29 3.22 -8.87
C ALA A 29 -11.11 2.38 -8.33
N ILE A 30 -10.49 1.59 -9.21
CA ILE A 30 -9.22 0.93 -8.90
C ILE A 30 -8.13 2.00 -8.97
N ARG A 31 -7.41 2.18 -7.86
CA ARG A 31 -6.37 3.20 -7.70
C ARG A 31 -5.03 2.55 -7.44
N GLY A 32 -4.02 3.04 -8.15
CA GLY A 32 -2.64 2.71 -7.89
C GLY A 32 -2.06 3.67 -6.85
N ALA A 33 -1.08 3.22 -6.10
CA ALA A 33 -0.20 4.10 -5.34
C ALA A 33 1.25 3.66 -5.44
N LEU A 34 2.14 4.65 -5.39
CA LEU A 34 3.54 4.48 -5.07
C LEU A 34 3.80 5.16 -3.74
N PHE A 35 4.54 4.51 -2.85
CA PHE A 35 4.82 5.06 -1.54
C PHE A 35 6.28 4.92 -1.15
N PHE A 36 6.70 5.85 -0.29
CA PHE A 36 7.99 5.88 0.35
C PHE A 36 7.82 6.31 1.81
N ASP A 37 8.36 5.50 2.72
CA ASP A 37 8.31 5.68 4.16
C ASP A 37 9.71 5.82 4.73
N ALA A 38 9.84 6.65 5.76
CA ALA A 38 11.02 6.77 6.59
C ALA A 38 10.59 6.91 8.05
N GLY A 39 11.21 6.15 8.95
CA GLY A 39 10.85 6.10 10.35
C GLY A 39 12.05 5.85 11.24
N LYS A 40 12.03 6.44 12.42
CA LYS A 40 13.11 6.29 13.40
C LYS A 40 12.56 6.38 14.81
N ALA A 41 12.81 5.35 15.60
CA ALA A 41 12.57 5.34 17.05
C ALA A 41 13.89 5.57 17.78
N TRP A 42 13.82 6.04 19.01
CA TRP A 42 14.98 6.21 19.89
C TRP A 42 14.51 6.01 21.33
N ASP A 43 15.31 5.29 22.10
CA ASP A 43 15.19 5.10 23.54
C ASP A 43 16.58 4.76 24.10
N GLU A 44 16.77 4.76 25.42
CA GLU A 44 18.05 4.36 26.04
C GLU A 44 18.43 2.91 25.70
N GLU A 45 17.44 2.04 25.48
CA GLU A 45 17.62 0.63 25.13
C GLU A 45 17.31 0.30 23.65
N VAL A 46 16.83 1.28 22.87
CA VAL A 46 16.36 1.07 21.50
C VAL A 46 17.34 1.65 20.49
N ASP A 47 17.70 0.82 19.52
CA ASP A 47 18.61 1.16 18.46
C ASP A 47 18.11 2.36 17.62
N ASN A 48 18.99 3.35 17.42
CA ASN A 48 18.64 4.69 16.92
C ASN A 48 18.84 4.80 15.39
N HIS A 49 18.55 3.73 14.66
CA HIS A 49 18.71 3.66 13.21
C HIS A 49 17.49 4.18 12.45
N LEU A 50 17.75 4.76 11.27
CA LEU A 50 16.71 5.22 10.36
C LEU A 50 16.30 4.04 9.47
N GLU A 51 15.03 3.67 9.53
CA GLU A 51 14.43 2.60 8.74
C GLU A 51 13.50 3.20 7.69
N GLY A 52 13.37 2.54 6.56
CA GLY A 52 12.50 2.98 5.48
C GLY A 52 11.85 1.83 4.74
N SER A 53 10.81 2.16 4.00
CA SER A 53 10.20 1.24 3.04
C SER A 53 9.79 1.99 1.79
N PHE A 54 9.74 1.28 0.68
CA PHE A 54 9.14 1.78 -0.54
C PHE A 54 8.39 0.67 -1.23
N GLY A 55 7.38 1.04 -2.01
CA GLY A 55 6.51 0.06 -2.59
C GLY A 55 5.45 0.64 -3.50
N PHE A 56 4.59 -0.27 -3.92
CA PHE A 56 3.43 0.05 -4.72
C PHE A 56 2.21 -0.70 -4.19
N GLY A 57 1.04 -0.12 -4.44
CA GLY A 57 -0.22 -0.67 -3.95
C GLY A 57 -1.35 -0.56 -4.95
N ILE A 58 -2.30 -1.50 -4.86
CA ILE A 58 -3.56 -1.49 -5.59
C ILE A 58 -4.69 -1.39 -4.58
N ARG A 59 -5.58 -0.42 -4.80
CA ARG A 59 -6.77 -0.20 -3.98
C ARG A 59 -8.02 -0.41 -4.83
N VAL A 60 -8.93 -1.27 -4.38
CA VAL A 60 -10.20 -1.56 -5.04
C VAL A 60 -11.34 -1.13 -4.13
N SER A 61 -12.11 -0.14 -4.58
CA SER A 61 -13.27 0.34 -3.83
C SER A 61 -14.44 -0.64 -3.99
N LEU A 62 -14.99 -1.13 -2.89
CA LEU A 62 -16.16 -2.00 -2.85
C LEU A 62 -17.38 -1.17 -2.45
N GLY A 63 -17.89 -0.39 -3.42
CA GLY A 63 -18.94 0.59 -3.16
C GLY A 63 -18.38 1.85 -2.46
N TYR A 64 -19.20 2.47 -1.61
CA TYR A 64 -18.88 3.77 -1.02
C TYR A 64 -18.06 3.70 0.27
N VAL A 65 -18.03 2.55 0.95
CA VAL A 65 -17.62 2.51 2.36
C VAL A 65 -16.42 1.61 2.62
N THR A 66 -16.25 0.53 1.86
CA THR A 66 -15.16 -0.43 2.06
C THR A 66 -14.15 -0.43 0.91
N VAL A 67 -12.91 -0.76 1.24
CA VAL A 67 -11.79 -0.81 0.30
C VAL A 67 -10.96 -2.07 0.55
N LEU A 68 -10.55 -2.72 -0.54
CA LEU A 68 -9.50 -3.72 -0.54
C LEU A 68 -8.18 -3.01 -0.86
N ARG A 69 -7.13 -3.26 -0.08
CA ARG A 69 -5.78 -2.76 -0.35
C ARG A 69 -4.81 -3.93 -0.43
N PHE A 70 -3.97 -3.88 -1.45
CA PHE A 70 -2.94 -4.85 -1.75
C PHE A 70 -1.64 -4.07 -1.89
N ASP A 71 -0.76 -4.14 -0.89
CA ASP A 71 0.46 -3.35 -0.83
C ASP A 71 1.69 -4.27 -0.90
N PHE A 72 2.66 -3.89 -1.74
CA PHE A 72 3.91 -4.62 -1.94
C PHE A 72 5.06 -3.68 -1.59
N ALA A 73 5.76 -3.98 -0.49
CA ALA A 73 6.83 -3.13 0.05
C ALA A 73 8.17 -3.86 0.11
N ARG A 74 9.26 -3.11 -0.03
CA ARG A 74 10.62 -3.55 0.35
C ARG A 74 11.14 -2.62 1.44
N ARG A 75 11.83 -3.19 2.44
CA ARG A 75 12.47 -2.42 3.50
C ARG A 75 13.88 -2.00 3.10
N THR A 76 14.34 -0.89 3.64
CA THR A 76 15.70 -0.36 3.46
C THR A 76 16.17 0.34 4.72
N ASP A 77 17.44 0.16 5.05
CA ASP A 77 18.18 0.93 6.07
C ASP A 77 18.93 2.12 5.44
N PHE A 78 18.51 2.54 4.24
CA PHE A 78 19.15 3.57 3.39
C PHE A 78 20.57 3.24 2.91
N ARG A 79 21.06 2.02 3.18
CA ARG A 79 22.35 1.51 2.70
C ARG A 79 22.17 0.28 1.84
N SER A 80 21.18 -0.54 2.19
CA SER A 80 20.81 -1.79 1.55
C SER A 80 19.29 -1.88 1.42
N VAL A 81 18.81 -2.74 0.52
CA VAL A 81 17.39 -3.02 0.36
C VAL A 81 17.17 -4.50 0.62
N GLU A 82 16.26 -4.83 1.53
CA GLU A 82 15.88 -6.21 1.85
C GLU A 82 15.41 -6.93 0.56
N ASN A 83 15.79 -8.19 0.42
CA ASN A 83 15.42 -8.99 -0.75
C ASN A 83 13.97 -9.48 -0.64
N GLY A 84 13.25 -9.39 -1.75
CA GLY A 84 11.85 -9.79 -1.84
C GLY A 84 10.87 -8.72 -1.39
N PHE A 85 9.65 -8.80 -1.90
CA PHE A 85 8.54 -7.95 -1.48
C PHE A 85 7.83 -8.58 -0.28
N LYS A 86 7.50 -7.74 0.70
CA LYS A 86 6.51 -8.04 1.73
C LYS A 86 5.14 -7.63 1.19
N PHE A 87 4.19 -8.54 1.28
CA PHE A 87 2.83 -8.34 0.81
C PHE A 87 1.90 -8.14 2.00
N ASP A 88 1.17 -7.03 2.00
CA ASP A 88 0.15 -6.72 2.99
C ASP A 88 -1.23 -6.64 2.32
N PHE A 89 -2.22 -7.21 2.99
CA PHE A 89 -3.63 -7.19 2.58
C PHE A 89 -4.48 -6.50 3.64
N PHE A 90 -5.35 -5.61 3.20
CA PHE A 90 -6.34 -4.94 4.06
C PHE A 90 -7.73 -5.00 3.44
N PHE A 91 -8.72 -5.29 4.27
CA PHE A 91 -10.13 -5.13 3.96
C PHE A 91 -10.80 -4.38 5.11
N GLY A 92 -11.43 -3.26 4.80
CA GLY A 92 -12.11 -2.46 5.82
C GLY A 92 -12.57 -1.12 5.30
N TRP A 93 -12.81 -0.20 6.24
CA TRP A 93 -13.33 1.13 5.96
C TRP A 93 -12.34 1.99 5.19
N ASN A 94 -12.86 2.74 4.22
CA ASN A 94 -12.09 3.74 3.51
C ASN A 94 -12.00 5.01 4.37
N TYR A 95 -10.82 5.29 4.92
CA TYR A 95 -10.48 6.49 5.69
C TYR A 95 -9.52 7.39 4.92
#